data_AF-A0A9D2F9Y3-F1
#
_entry.id   AF-A0A9D2F9Y3-F1
#
_cell.length_a   1.000
_cell.length_b   1.000
_cell.length_c   1.000
_cell.angle_alpha   90.00
_cell.angle_beta   90.00
_cell.angle_gamma   90.00
#
_symmetry.space_group_name_H-M   'P 1'
#
loop_
_entity.id
_entity.type
_entity.pdbx_description
1 polymer ?
#
loop_
_entity_poly.entity_id
_entity_poly.type
_entity_poly.pdbx_seq_one_letter_code
_entity_poly.pdbx_strand_id
1 'polypeptide(L)'
;MDKRWKNQLIFPILIATSLLYAVILQQMILLFIASYFFITICYKKQVTLGLLSFFVAFLFLVNFYIRIEEQPITNQEITIELTIYPDTIKLNNDFVTLEGKTKQGNIYAQYAVKNTEEVIEWQKRTNWQKVIRVQGKYKNSQSARNKHGFDRAWYEFSNNKIGTFQIEKILAKKDENYRFSGRKIRAQAIDWVETTFFGKTATYIKALLLGYRDQEFQEIRKAYSSSGILHLFSISGMHISIFFGWCFYLFRRSLLTIEEFSGPFILLMFFSVILFGQGLSIWRGMLMYLIQFVFRAKQVHWSALDRFALMLFLLLLIEPKSLIQTSGVLSILLALIILLSQEQQKNSFLYSLEVSFLASPILMFYFFEIPLLGGVLTALIAPFFSFLLL
;
A
#
# COMPACT_ATOMS: atom_id res chain seq x y z
N MET A 1 18.38 25.65 15.91
CA MET A 1 18.12 24.22 16.20
C MET A 1 19.43 23.53 16.54
N ASP A 2 19.50 22.92 17.72
CA ASP A 2 20.68 22.24 18.23
C ASP A 2 21.09 21.11 17.26
N LYS A 3 22.33 21.14 16.72
CA LYS A 3 22.85 20.11 15.78
C LYS A 3 22.81 18.70 16.36
N ARG A 4 22.55 18.57 17.66
CA ARG A 4 22.46 17.33 18.43
C ARG A 4 21.34 16.39 18.01
N TRP A 5 20.31 16.81 17.27
CA TRP A 5 19.15 15.95 16.94
C TRP A 5 18.99 15.60 15.45
N LYS A 6 19.91 16.05 14.58
CA LYS A 6 19.80 15.79 13.13
C LYS A 6 20.03 14.31 12.83
N ASN A 7 19.13 13.69 12.07
CA ASN A 7 19.21 12.30 11.59
C ASN A 7 19.19 11.26 12.73
N GLN A 8 18.54 11.56 13.86
CA GLN A 8 18.58 10.69 15.04
C GLN A 8 17.30 9.91 15.29
N LEU A 9 16.15 10.39 14.80
CA LEU A 9 14.88 9.71 15.03
C LEU A 9 14.77 8.38 14.28
N ILE A 10 15.66 8.13 13.33
CA ILE A 10 15.73 6.85 12.64
C ILE A 10 16.19 5.71 13.55
N PHE A 11 17.08 5.97 14.52
CA PHE A 11 17.68 4.90 15.33
C PHE A 11 16.62 4.19 16.18
N PRO A 12 15.76 4.91 16.95
CA PRO A 12 14.68 4.26 17.70
C PRO A 12 13.75 3.43 16.83
N ILE A 13 13.45 3.89 15.61
CA ILE A 13 12.54 3.20 14.71
C ILE A 13 13.20 1.94 14.15
N LEU A 14 14.46 2.02 13.71
CA LEU A 14 15.19 0.84 13.23
C LEU A 14 15.36 -0.22 14.32
N ILE A 15 15.60 0.19 15.57
CA ILE A 15 15.66 -0.75 16.71
C ILE A 15 14.29 -1.38 16.92
N ALA A 16 13.24 -0.57 17.04
CA ALA A 16 11.88 -1.04 17.30
C ALA A 16 11.36 -1.98 16.20
N THR A 17 11.57 -1.66 14.93
CA THR A 17 11.20 -2.52 13.82
C THR A 17 12.05 -3.78 13.79
N SER A 18 13.37 -3.68 13.93
CA SER A 18 14.23 -4.86 13.91
C SER A 18 13.87 -5.85 15.02
N LEU A 19 13.57 -5.37 16.24
CA LEU A 19 13.14 -6.23 17.35
C LEU A 19 11.78 -6.88 17.08
N LEU A 20 10.77 -6.09 16.68
CA LEU A 20 9.43 -6.62 16.42
C LEU A 20 9.46 -7.70 15.33
N TYR A 21 10.12 -7.41 14.22
CA TYR A 21 10.14 -8.30 13.06
C TYR A 21 11.13 -9.46 13.22
N ALA A 22 12.14 -9.35 14.10
CA ALA A 22 12.94 -10.50 14.52
C ALA A 22 12.07 -11.59 15.16
N VAL A 23 11.14 -11.19 16.03
CA VAL A 23 10.20 -12.11 16.68
C VAL A 23 9.23 -12.71 15.68
N ILE A 24 8.63 -11.89 14.81
CA ILE A 24 7.63 -12.33 13.82
C ILE A 24 8.23 -13.27 12.78
N LEU A 25 9.39 -12.90 12.22
CA LEU A 25 10.03 -13.65 11.13
C LEU A 25 10.95 -14.77 11.62
N GLN A 26 11.20 -14.85 12.94
CA GLN A 26 12.17 -15.77 13.55
C GLN A 26 13.58 -15.66 12.93
N GLN A 27 13.99 -14.44 12.55
CA GLN A 27 15.27 -14.19 11.89
C GLN A 27 16.27 -13.52 12.85
N MET A 28 17.33 -14.25 13.20
CA MET A 28 18.39 -13.79 14.13
C MET A 28 19.15 -12.56 13.61
N ILE A 29 19.26 -12.39 12.29
CA ILE A 29 19.97 -11.24 11.71
C ILE A 29 19.35 -9.90 12.12
N LEU A 30 18.03 -9.85 12.31
CA LEU A 30 17.34 -8.65 12.75
C LEU A 30 17.67 -8.28 14.20
N LEU A 31 17.96 -9.27 15.06
CA LEU A 31 18.44 -9.02 16.42
C LEU A 31 19.85 -8.40 16.41
N PHE A 32 20.73 -8.83 15.51
CA PHE A 32 22.06 -8.23 15.36
C PHE A 32 21.96 -6.77 14.88
N ILE A 33 21.05 -6.47 13.94
CA ILE A 33 20.79 -5.11 13.48
C ILE A 33 20.26 -4.22 14.62
N ALA A 34 19.29 -4.71 15.39
CA ALA A 34 18.78 -4.00 16.57
C ALA A 34 19.90 -3.72 17.58
N SER A 35 20.72 -4.73 17.87
CA SER A 35 21.84 -4.64 18.81
C SER A 35 22.88 -3.62 18.34
N TYR A 36 23.23 -3.62 17.06
CA TYR A 36 24.17 -2.66 16.47
C TYR A 36 23.72 -1.20 16.67
N PHE A 37 22.46 -0.90 16.38
CA PHE A 37 21.93 0.46 16.58
C PHE A 37 21.77 0.81 18.05
N PHE A 38 21.41 -0.14 18.91
CA PHE A 38 21.33 0.09 20.35
C PHE A 38 22.71 0.40 20.95
N ILE A 39 23.74 -0.37 20.59
CA ILE A 39 25.14 -0.12 20.99
C ILE A 39 25.59 1.27 20.52
N THR A 40 25.21 1.67 19.30
CA THR A 40 25.50 3.01 18.77
C THR A 40 24.88 4.12 19.64
N ILE A 41 23.64 3.96 20.10
CA ILE A 41 22.99 4.91 21.03
C ILE A 41 23.72 4.95 22.38
N CYS A 42 24.08 3.79 22.92
CA CYS A 42 24.83 3.69 24.17
C CYS A 42 26.19 4.37 24.08
N TYR A 43 26.93 4.16 22.99
CA TYR A 43 28.22 4.79 22.74
C TYR A 43 28.10 6.32 22.66
N LYS A 44 27.02 6.82 22.05
CA LYS A 44 26.71 8.26 21.99
C LYS A 44 26.15 8.83 23.30
N LYS A 45 25.93 8.01 24.33
CA LYS A 45 25.33 8.36 25.63
C LYS A 45 23.95 9.05 25.50
N GLN A 46 23.17 8.66 24.50
CA GLN A 46 21.86 9.26 24.19
C GLN A 46 20.71 8.51 24.86
N VAL A 47 20.62 8.61 26.19
CA VAL A 47 19.63 7.88 27.01
C VAL A 47 18.19 8.13 26.56
N THR A 48 17.86 9.36 26.16
CA THR A 48 16.51 9.72 25.68
C THR A 48 16.11 8.94 24.43
N LEU A 49 17.03 8.71 23.49
CA LEU A 49 16.75 7.88 22.31
C LEU A 49 16.63 6.40 22.67
N GLY A 50 17.38 5.93 23.67
CA GLY A 50 17.22 4.58 24.20
C GLY A 50 15.83 4.35 24.78
N LEU A 51 15.36 5.25 25.65
CA LEU A 51 14.01 5.21 26.22
C LEU A 51 12.94 5.29 25.13
N LEU A 52 13.11 6.18 24.15
CA LEU A 52 12.21 6.28 23.00
C LEU A 52 12.17 4.98 22.18
N SER A 53 13.31 4.29 22.02
CA SER A 53 13.37 3.00 21.31
C SER A 53 12.50 1.95 22.00
N PHE A 54 12.60 1.83 23.33
CA PHE A 54 11.77 0.89 24.10
C PHE A 54 10.29 1.24 24.04
N PHE A 55 9.95 2.52 24.16
CA PHE A 55 8.57 2.98 24.06
C PHE A 55 7.96 2.67 22.69
N VAL A 56 8.67 2.99 21.60
CA VAL A 56 8.22 2.72 20.23
C VAL A 56 8.12 1.21 19.96
N ALA A 57 9.09 0.41 20.43
CA ALA A 57 9.05 -1.04 20.30
C ALA A 57 7.82 -1.65 21.02
N PHE A 58 7.57 -1.22 22.26
CA PHE A 58 6.39 -1.64 23.02
C PHE A 58 5.10 -1.27 22.29
N LEU A 59 5.02 -0.03 21.81
CA LEU A 59 3.84 0.46 21.11
C LEU A 59 3.57 -0.33 19.82
N PHE A 60 4.60 -0.61 19.02
CA PHE A 60 4.44 -1.44 17.82
C PHE A 60 4.06 -2.89 18.15
N LEU A 61 4.61 -3.47 19.21
CA LEU A 61 4.25 -4.83 19.66
C LEU A 61 2.78 -4.90 20.05
N VAL A 62 2.31 -3.94 20.87
CA VAL A 62 0.91 -3.86 21.27
C VAL A 62 0.00 -3.66 20.06
N ASN A 63 0.36 -2.73 19.16
CA ASN A 63 -0.42 -2.47 17.94
C ASN A 63 -0.48 -3.69 17.01
N PHE A 64 0.62 -4.44 16.89
CA PHE A 64 0.67 -5.67 16.11
C PHE A 64 -0.25 -6.72 16.73
N TYR A 65 -0.12 -6.99 18.05
CA TYR A 65 -0.89 -8.02 18.74
C TYR A 65 -2.40 -7.78 18.69
N ILE A 66 -2.85 -6.53 18.86
CA ILE A 66 -4.27 -6.16 18.78
C ILE A 66 -4.86 -6.39 17.37
N ARG A 67 -4.03 -6.37 16.32
CA ARG A 67 -4.44 -6.46 14.91
C ARG A 67 -4.13 -7.82 14.27
N ILE A 68 -3.71 -8.81 15.06
CA ILE A 68 -3.62 -10.18 14.57
C ILE A 68 -5.06 -10.70 14.44
N GLU A 69 -5.45 -11.02 13.20
CA GLU A 69 -6.70 -11.72 12.94
C GLU A 69 -6.40 -13.24 12.91
N GLU A 70 -7.21 -14.02 13.62
CA GLU A 70 -7.10 -15.49 13.61
C GLU A 70 -7.64 -16.04 12.28
N GLN A 71 -6.89 -16.98 11.68
CA GLN A 71 -7.33 -17.66 10.46
C GLN A 71 -8.40 -18.71 10.83
N PRO A 72 -9.52 -18.82 10.09
CA PRO A 72 -10.57 -19.77 10.35
C PRO A 72 -10.09 -21.16 9.92
N ILE A 73 -10.10 -22.10 10.86
CA ILE A 73 -9.69 -23.49 10.63
C ILE A 73 -10.96 -24.31 10.37
N THR A 74 -11.54 -24.20 9.17
CA THR A 74 -12.73 -25.01 8.85
C THR A 74 -12.81 -25.33 7.36
N ASN A 75 -12.72 -26.63 7.04
CA ASN A 75 -13.00 -27.18 5.70
C ASN A 75 -14.48 -27.53 5.49
N GLN A 76 -15.32 -27.33 6.50
CA GLN A 76 -16.76 -27.58 6.42
C GLN A 76 -17.47 -26.43 5.70
N GLU A 77 -18.58 -26.77 5.04
CA GLU A 77 -19.50 -25.76 4.54
C GLU A 77 -20.12 -25.00 5.71
N ILE A 78 -19.96 -23.69 5.69
CA ILE A 78 -20.50 -22.78 6.68
C ILE A 78 -21.30 -21.69 6.00
N THR A 79 -22.26 -21.14 6.73
CA THR A 79 -22.98 -19.94 6.30
C THR A 79 -22.42 -18.73 7.02
N ILE A 80 -22.00 -17.72 6.25
CA ILE A 80 -21.46 -16.48 6.79
C ILE A 80 -22.23 -15.26 6.27
N GLU A 81 -22.23 -14.19 7.05
CA GLU A 81 -22.63 -12.86 6.60
C GLU A 81 -21.38 -12.11 6.11
N LEU A 82 -21.44 -11.63 4.87
CA LEU A 82 -20.34 -10.95 4.19
C LEU A 82 -20.78 -9.56 3.75
N THR A 83 -20.15 -8.54 4.34
CA THR A 83 -20.23 -7.16 3.84
C THR A 83 -19.26 -7.02 2.66
N ILE A 84 -19.79 -6.75 1.46
CA ILE A 84 -18.97 -6.63 0.24
C ILE A 84 -18.28 -5.27 0.20
N TYR A 85 -17.01 -5.25 -0.23
CA TYR A 85 -16.34 -4.04 -0.64
C TYR A 85 -16.47 -3.84 -2.16
N PRO A 86 -17.40 -2.98 -2.63
CA PRO A 86 -17.77 -2.91 -4.04
C PRO A 86 -16.61 -2.44 -4.94
N ASP A 87 -15.70 -1.63 -4.41
CA ASP A 87 -14.52 -1.11 -5.11
C ASP A 87 -13.41 -2.15 -5.35
N THR A 88 -13.60 -3.38 -4.87
CA THR A 88 -12.65 -4.49 -4.99
C THR A 88 -13.12 -5.61 -5.92
N ILE A 89 -14.36 -5.53 -6.41
CA ILE A 89 -14.96 -6.53 -7.29
C ILE A 89 -14.20 -6.53 -8.62
N LYS A 90 -13.69 -7.71 -8.99
CA LYS A 90 -13.01 -7.99 -10.25
C LYS A 90 -13.64 -9.21 -10.91
N LEU A 91 -13.98 -9.08 -12.18
CA LEU A 91 -14.48 -10.15 -13.02
C LEU A 91 -13.32 -10.81 -13.75
N ASN A 92 -13.26 -12.13 -13.67
CA ASN A 92 -12.33 -12.99 -14.38
C ASN A 92 -13.13 -14.05 -15.15
N ASN A 93 -13.66 -13.72 -16.33
CA ASN A 93 -14.53 -14.54 -17.21
C ASN A 93 -15.57 -15.44 -16.49
N ASP A 94 -15.14 -16.52 -15.82
CA ASP A 94 -15.96 -17.49 -15.09
C ASP A 94 -16.12 -17.20 -13.59
N PHE A 95 -15.28 -16.35 -13.00
CA PHE A 95 -15.26 -16.07 -11.57
C PHE A 95 -15.30 -14.58 -11.24
N VAL A 96 -16.03 -14.23 -10.20
CA VAL A 96 -15.92 -12.94 -9.51
C VAL A 96 -15.00 -13.11 -8.32
N THR A 97 -14.04 -12.21 -8.19
CA THR A 97 -13.20 -12.09 -6.99
C THR A 97 -13.47 -10.74 -6.34
N LEU A 98 -13.60 -10.73 -5.02
CA LEU A 98 -13.85 -9.51 -4.25
C LEU A 98 -13.24 -9.62 -2.86
N GLU A 99 -13.14 -8.49 -2.19
CA GLU A 99 -12.84 -8.44 -0.76
C GLU A 99 -14.11 -8.10 0.02
N GLY A 100 -14.19 -8.55 1.26
CA GLY A 100 -15.27 -8.19 2.14
C GLY A 100 -14.93 -8.41 3.60
N LYS A 101 -15.87 -8.03 4.47
CA LYS A 101 -15.75 -8.16 5.92
C LYS A 101 -16.77 -9.15 6.46
N THR A 102 -16.30 -10.04 7.33
CA THR A 102 -17.13 -10.94 8.14
C THR A 102 -17.04 -10.53 9.61
N LYS A 103 -17.75 -11.24 10.49
CA LYS A 103 -17.61 -11.05 11.95
C LYS A 103 -16.21 -11.42 12.46
N GLN A 104 -15.50 -12.32 11.78
CA GLN A 104 -14.18 -12.81 12.18
C GLN A 104 -13.04 -11.92 11.68
N GLY A 105 -13.23 -11.22 10.56
CA GLY A 105 -12.19 -10.41 9.93
C GLY A 105 -12.44 -10.17 8.45
N ASN A 106 -11.46 -9.57 7.78
CA ASN A 106 -11.56 -9.34 6.34
C ASN A 106 -11.19 -10.61 5.57
N ILE A 107 -11.88 -10.89 4.46
CA ILE A 107 -11.63 -12.06 3.61
C ILE A 107 -11.44 -11.66 2.16
N TYR A 108 -10.79 -12.54 1.41
CA TYR A 108 -11.05 -12.65 -0.03
C TYR A 108 -12.25 -13.55 -0.25
N ALA A 109 -13.09 -13.23 -1.24
CA ALA A 109 -14.18 -14.10 -1.66
C ALA A 109 -14.08 -14.37 -3.16
N GLN A 110 -14.39 -15.62 -3.54
CA GLN A 110 -14.46 -16.06 -4.92
C GLN A 110 -15.83 -16.69 -5.17
N TYR A 111 -16.49 -16.30 -6.26
CA TYR A 111 -17.79 -16.82 -6.66
C TYR A 111 -17.78 -17.17 -8.14
N ALA A 112 -18.29 -18.36 -8.49
CA ALA A 112 -18.43 -18.79 -9.88
C ALA A 112 -19.72 -18.21 -10.45
N VAL A 113 -19.61 -17.44 -11.53
CA VAL A 113 -20.77 -16.82 -12.17
C VAL A 113 -21.49 -17.85 -13.03
N LYS A 114 -22.82 -17.89 -12.98
CA LYS A 114 -23.59 -18.92 -13.69
C LYS A 114 -24.00 -18.48 -15.10
N ASN A 115 -24.46 -17.23 -15.23
CA ASN A 115 -25.08 -16.71 -16.43
C ASN A 115 -24.51 -15.33 -16.82
N THR A 116 -24.68 -14.94 -18.08
CA THR A 116 -24.27 -13.62 -18.61
C THR A 116 -24.99 -12.45 -17.94
N GLU A 117 -26.25 -12.62 -17.52
CA GLU A 117 -26.98 -11.59 -16.75
C GLU A 117 -26.32 -11.30 -15.40
N GLU A 118 -25.81 -12.34 -14.74
CA GLU A 118 -25.13 -12.23 -13.45
C GLU A 118 -23.77 -11.53 -13.63
N VAL A 119 -23.08 -11.75 -14.76
CA VAL A 119 -21.87 -10.98 -15.14
C VAL A 119 -22.18 -9.48 -15.19
N ILE A 120 -23.29 -9.09 -15.85
CA ILE A 120 -23.70 -7.68 -15.95
C ILE A 120 -24.05 -7.12 -14.57
N GLU A 121 -24.73 -7.90 -13.72
CA GLU A 121 -25.03 -7.49 -12.33
C GLU A 121 -23.73 -7.21 -11.55
N TRP A 122 -22.74 -8.11 -11.62
CA TRP A 122 -21.43 -7.98 -10.96
C TRP A 122 -20.55 -6.88 -11.53
N GLN A 123 -20.67 -6.60 -12.84
CA GLN A 123 -19.91 -5.55 -13.49
C GLN A 123 -20.30 -4.16 -12.97
N LYS A 124 -21.58 -3.97 -12.64
CA LYS A 124 -22.06 -2.74 -12.00
C LYS A 124 -21.81 -2.76 -10.50
N ARG A 125 -20.59 -2.41 -10.10
CA ARG A 125 -20.09 -2.48 -8.71
C ARG A 125 -20.93 -1.68 -7.73
N THR A 126 -21.50 -0.57 -8.19
CA THR A 126 -22.42 0.27 -7.42
C THR A 126 -23.63 -0.47 -6.83
N ASN A 127 -24.05 -1.57 -7.44
CA ASN A 127 -25.17 -2.41 -6.97
C ASN A 127 -24.79 -3.35 -5.81
N TRP A 128 -23.52 -3.42 -5.44
CA TRP A 128 -22.98 -4.41 -4.50
C TRP A 128 -22.53 -3.81 -3.16
N GLN A 129 -23.02 -2.63 -2.82
CA GLN A 129 -22.97 -2.13 -1.44
C GLN A 129 -23.99 -2.87 -0.57
N LYS A 130 -23.74 -4.17 -0.36
CA LYS A 130 -24.67 -5.12 0.24
C LYS A 130 -23.97 -5.99 1.28
N VAL A 131 -24.76 -6.39 2.26
CA VAL A 131 -24.45 -7.52 3.14
C VAL A 131 -25.15 -8.74 2.54
N ILE A 132 -24.37 -9.74 2.14
CA ILE A 132 -24.89 -10.98 1.57
C ILE A 132 -24.71 -12.12 2.57
N ARG A 133 -25.72 -12.99 2.66
CA ARG A 133 -25.63 -14.25 3.39
C ARG A 133 -25.24 -15.32 2.40
N VAL A 134 -24.08 -15.94 2.61
CA VAL A 134 -23.49 -16.90 1.66
C VAL A 134 -23.19 -18.22 2.34
N GLN A 135 -23.39 -19.31 1.60
CA GLN A 135 -22.95 -20.66 1.95
C GLN A 135 -21.74 -21.01 1.09
N GLY A 136 -20.75 -21.63 1.73
CA GLY A 136 -19.53 -22.05 1.07
C GLY A 136 -18.49 -22.49 2.09
N LYS A 137 -17.23 -22.52 1.68
CA LYS A 137 -16.12 -23.00 2.53
C LYS A 137 -14.89 -22.12 2.40
N TYR A 138 -14.08 -22.06 3.45
CA TYR A 138 -12.75 -21.48 3.34
C TYR A 138 -11.88 -22.41 2.51
N LYS A 139 -11.23 -21.85 1.49
CA LYS A 139 -10.22 -22.55 0.73
C LYS A 139 -9.01 -22.71 1.64
N ASN A 140 -8.49 -23.94 1.75
CA ASN A 140 -7.31 -24.20 2.55
C ASN A 140 -6.12 -23.37 2.00
N SER A 141 -5.63 -22.42 2.79
CA SER A 141 -4.55 -21.52 2.42
C SER A 141 -3.24 -22.29 2.39
N GLN A 142 -2.84 -22.73 1.20
CA GLN A 142 -1.64 -23.54 1.03
C GLN A 142 -0.39 -22.68 1.23
N SER A 143 0.49 -23.12 2.14
CA SER A 143 1.87 -22.64 2.22
C SER A 143 2.65 -22.97 0.95
N ALA A 144 3.78 -22.30 0.75
CA ALA A 144 4.61 -22.52 -0.44
C ALA A 144 5.02 -24.00 -0.58
N ARG A 145 4.57 -24.66 -1.66
CA ARG A 145 4.91 -26.07 -1.97
C ARG A 145 6.33 -26.23 -2.50
N ASN A 146 6.80 -25.23 -3.23
CA ASN A 146 8.16 -25.17 -3.75
C ASN A 146 8.96 -24.16 -2.93
N LYS A 147 10.26 -24.40 -2.77
CA LYS A 147 11.18 -23.41 -2.21
C LYS A 147 11.07 -22.12 -3.04
N HIS A 148 10.75 -21.00 -2.39
CA HIS A 148 10.48 -19.70 -3.03
C HIS A 148 9.20 -19.61 -3.90
N GLY A 149 8.30 -20.59 -3.81
CA GLY A 149 6.98 -20.50 -4.40
C GLY A 149 6.11 -19.45 -3.69
N PHE A 150 5.02 -19.05 -4.35
CA PHE A 150 4.05 -18.14 -3.75
C PHE A 150 3.38 -18.79 -2.53
N ASP A 151 3.55 -18.19 -1.36
CA ASP A 151 2.88 -18.60 -0.12
C ASP A 151 1.56 -17.84 0.05
N ARG A 152 0.43 -18.54 -0.13
CA ARG A 152 -0.89 -17.91 -0.05
C ARG A 152 -1.25 -17.54 1.37
N ALA A 153 -0.94 -18.39 2.35
CA ALA A 153 -1.23 -18.14 3.76
C ALA A 153 -0.48 -16.91 4.27
N TRP A 154 0.81 -16.79 3.92
CA TRP A 154 1.61 -15.60 4.23
C TRP A 154 1.09 -14.34 3.54
N TYR A 155 0.70 -14.46 2.27
CA TYR A 155 0.10 -13.36 1.53
C TYR A 155 -1.19 -12.87 2.17
N GLU A 156 -2.10 -13.76 2.57
CA GLU A 156 -3.35 -13.40 3.23
C GLU A 156 -3.11 -12.77 4.60
N PHE A 157 -2.26 -13.39 5.41
CA PHE A 157 -1.85 -12.87 6.72
C PHE A 157 -1.29 -11.44 6.63
N SER A 158 -0.35 -11.21 5.72
CA SER A 158 0.31 -9.91 5.51
C SER A 158 -0.63 -8.83 4.96
N ASN A 159 -1.74 -9.20 4.30
CA ASN A 159 -2.76 -8.27 3.79
C ASN A 159 -3.97 -8.09 4.73
N ASN A 160 -3.86 -8.51 5.99
CA ASN A 160 -4.97 -8.51 6.97
C ASN A 160 -6.20 -9.23 6.44
N LYS A 161 -6.00 -10.44 5.90
CA LYS A 161 -7.06 -11.33 5.47
C LYS A 161 -7.00 -12.62 6.26
N ILE A 162 -8.15 -13.05 6.74
CA ILE A 162 -8.29 -14.33 7.44
C ILE A 162 -8.37 -15.52 6.47
N GLY A 163 -8.43 -15.30 5.16
CA GLY A 163 -8.42 -16.37 4.17
C GLY A 163 -9.22 -16.05 2.91
N THR A 164 -9.31 -17.04 2.02
CA THR A 164 -10.17 -16.98 0.83
C THR A 164 -11.40 -17.85 1.01
N PHE A 165 -12.59 -17.26 1.00
CA PHE A 165 -13.87 -17.96 1.05
C PHE A 165 -14.40 -18.25 -0.36
N GLN A 166 -14.67 -19.51 -0.65
CA GLN A 166 -15.29 -19.94 -1.90
C GLN A 166 -16.81 -19.98 -1.70
N ILE A 167 -17.51 -19.06 -2.34
CA ILE A 167 -18.97 -18.96 -2.28
C ILE A 167 -19.56 -19.98 -3.24
N GLU A 168 -20.41 -20.87 -2.72
CA GLU A 168 -21.14 -21.87 -3.51
C GLU A 168 -22.58 -21.42 -3.77
N LYS A 169 -23.22 -20.78 -2.79
CA LYS A 169 -24.56 -20.21 -2.90
C LYS A 169 -24.69 -18.87 -2.20
N ILE A 170 -25.39 -17.94 -2.85
CA ILE A 170 -25.86 -16.69 -2.25
C ILE A 170 -27.30 -16.93 -1.78
N LEU A 171 -27.54 -16.87 -0.47
CA LEU A 171 -28.83 -17.19 0.15
C LEU A 171 -29.72 -15.95 0.29
N ALA A 172 -29.12 -14.80 0.61
CA ALA A 172 -29.84 -13.55 0.77
C ALA A 172 -28.96 -12.35 0.44
N LYS A 173 -29.58 -11.28 -0.07
CA LYS A 173 -28.96 -9.99 -0.35
C LYS A 173 -29.68 -8.91 0.48
N LYS A 174 -28.95 -8.15 1.28
CA LYS A 174 -29.49 -7.01 2.05
C LYS A 174 -28.68 -5.75 1.73
N ASP A 175 -29.37 -4.66 1.40
CA ASP A 175 -28.71 -3.38 1.17
C ASP A 175 -28.10 -2.85 2.47
N GLU A 176 -26.88 -2.30 2.34
CA GLU A 176 -26.18 -1.71 3.46
C GLU A 176 -26.45 -0.19 3.51
N ASN A 177 -27.13 0.27 4.56
CA ASN A 177 -27.67 1.64 4.68
C ASN A 177 -26.63 2.72 5.07
N TYR A 178 -25.38 2.63 4.63
CA TYR A 178 -24.44 3.73 4.82
C TYR A 178 -24.69 4.83 3.79
N ARG A 179 -25.19 5.98 4.25
CA ARG A 179 -25.45 7.18 3.42
C ARG A 179 -24.19 7.70 2.71
N PHE A 180 -23.00 7.50 3.30
CA PHE A 180 -21.73 7.89 2.71
C PHE A 180 -20.68 6.81 2.92
N SER A 181 -20.17 6.22 1.83
CA SER A 181 -19.09 5.24 1.85
C SER A 181 -18.07 5.63 0.78
N GLY A 182 -16.85 5.96 1.18
CA GLY A 182 -15.78 6.30 0.22
C GLY A 182 -15.48 5.16 -0.76
N ARG A 183 -15.70 3.90 -0.34
CA ARG A 183 -15.63 2.72 -1.22
C ARG A 183 -16.71 2.74 -2.30
N LYS A 184 -17.94 3.20 -1.98
CA LYS A 184 -19.00 3.38 -2.99
C LYS A 184 -18.59 4.42 -4.03
N ILE A 185 -18.02 5.55 -3.58
CA ILE A 185 -17.57 6.61 -4.49
C ILE A 185 -16.46 6.11 -5.40
N ARG A 186 -15.49 5.35 -4.86
CA ARG A 186 -14.46 4.71 -5.67
C ARG A 186 -15.06 3.72 -6.67
N ALA A 187 -16.03 2.89 -6.26
CA ALA A 187 -16.72 1.98 -7.15
C ALA A 187 -17.46 2.72 -8.29
N GLN A 188 -18.12 3.83 -7.97
CA GLN A 188 -18.75 4.72 -8.97
C GLN A 188 -17.71 5.28 -9.96
N ALA A 189 -16.55 5.72 -9.47
CA ALA A 189 -15.48 6.21 -10.32
C ALA A 189 -14.95 5.11 -11.25
N ILE A 190 -14.81 3.87 -10.76
CA ILE A 190 -14.39 2.73 -11.59
C ILE A 190 -15.44 2.45 -12.67
N ASP A 191 -16.72 2.32 -12.30
CA ASP A 191 -17.82 2.07 -13.23
C ASP A 191 -17.94 3.21 -14.28
N TRP A 192 -17.72 4.46 -13.87
CA TRP A 192 -17.71 5.62 -14.78
C TRP A 192 -16.56 5.54 -15.80
N VAL A 193 -15.36 5.16 -15.37
CA VAL A 193 -14.22 5.00 -16.29
C VAL A 193 -14.48 3.89 -17.31
N GLU A 194 -15.05 2.76 -16.89
CA GLU A 194 -15.36 1.63 -17.78
C GLU A 194 -16.47 1.93 -18.79
N THR A 195 -17.37 2.84 -18.47
CA THR A 195 -18.47 3.25 -19.37
C THR A 195 -18.11 4.44 -20.27
N THR A 196 -17.11 5.24 -19.88
CA THR A 196 -16.72 6.47 -20.60
C THR A 196 -15.54 6.22 -21.55
N PHE A 197 -14.58 5.39 -21.16
CA PHE A 197 -13.35 5.14 -21.92
C PHE A 197 -13.29 3.70 -22.43
N PHE A 198 -12.58 3.50 -23.53
CA PHE A 198 -12.49 2.20 -24.20
C PHE A 198 -11.07 1.64 -24.22
N GLY A 199 -10.97 0.31 -24.19
CA GLY A 199 -9.72 -0.44 -24.32
C GLY A 199 -8.66 -0.02 -23.30
N LYS A 200 -7.40 0.02 -23.75
CA LYS A 200 -6.23 0.30 -22.89
C LYS A 200 -6.31 1.64 -22.14
N THR A 201 -7.01 2.63 -22.70
CA THR A 201 -7.19 3.93 -22.05
C THR A 201 -7.93 3.78 -20.72
N ALA A 202 -9.03 3.01 -20.70
CA ALA A 202 -9.75 2.71 -19.47
C ALA A 202 -8.87 1.95 -18.48
N THR A 203 -8.12 0.95 -18.96
CA THR A 203 -7.18 0.18 -18.15
C THR A 203 -6.13 1.06 -17.47
N TYR A 204 -5.53 2.01 -18.20
CA TYR A 204 -4.54 2.94 -17.63
C TYR A 204 -5.14 3.95 -16.66
N ILE A 205 -6.31 4.52 -16.98
CA ILE A 205 -7.00 5.47 -16.08
C ILE A 205 -7.35 4.78 -14.76
N LYS A 206 -7.92 3.56 -14.81
CA LYS A 206 -8.22 2.75 -13.61
C LYS A 206 -6.96 2.50 -12.77
N ALA A 207 -5.85 2.12 -13.41
CA ALA A 207 -4.61 1.81 -12.71
C ALA A 207 -3.92 3.04 -12.10
N LEU A 208 -3.85 4.16 -12.84
CA LEU A 208 -3.09 5.36 -12.46
C LEU A 208 -3.86 6.30 -11.55
N LEU A 209 -5.18 6.41 -11.69
CA LEU A 209 -6.00 7.32 -10.87
C LEU A 209 -6.71 6.61 -9.72
N LEU A 210 -7.13 5.36 -9.91
CA LEU A 210 -7.97 4.64 -8.93
C LEU A 210 -7.24 3.47 -8.25
N GLY A 211 -6.00 3.19 -8.67
CA GLY A 211 -5.22 2.05 -8.21
C GLY A 211 -5.88 0.70 -8.50
N TYR A 212 -6.86 0.67 -9.41
CA TYR A 212 -7.65 -0.50 -9.71
C TYR A 212 -7.03 -1.26 -10.88
N ARG A 213 -6.68 -2.53 -10.63
CA ARG A 213 -6.02 -3.43 -11.58
C ARG A 213 -6.80 -4.74 -11.67
N ASP A 214 -7.51 -4.91 -12.76
CA ASP A 214 -8.30 -6.08 -13.12
C ASP A 214 -7.56 -6.97 -14.12
N GLN A 215 -8.31 -7.85 -14.80
CA GLN A 215 -7.80 -8.81 -15.77
C GLN A 215 -7.11 -8.12 -16.95
N GLU A 216 -7.68 -7.04 -17.49
CA GLU A 216 -7.08 -6.28 -18.60
C GLU A 216 -5.68 -5.77 -18.24
N PHE A 217 -5.51 -5.27 -17.00
CA PHE A 217 -4.20 -4.85 -16.53
C PHE A 217 -3.23 -6.03 -16.39
N GLN A 218 -3.70 -7.25 -16.06
CA GLN A 218 -2.83 -8.42 -15.99
C GLN A 218 -2.26 -8.82 -17.36
N GLU A 219 -2.99 -8.58 -18.46
CA GLU A 219 -2.53 -8.89 -19.82
C GLU A 219 -1.28 -8.08 -20.20
N ILE A 220 -1.24 -6.80 -19.83
CA ILE A 220 -0.09 -5.91 -20.09
C ILE A 220 0.97 -5.94 -18.99
N ARG A 221 0.64 -6.45 -17.80
CA ARG A 221 1.52 -6.48 -16.63
C ARG A 221 2.85 -7.17 -16.92
N LYS A 222 2.84 -8.30 -17.64
CA LYS A 222 4.07 -9.07 -17.91
C LYS A 222 5.10 -8.25 -18.67
N ALA A 223 4.67 -7.50 -19.69
CA ALA A 223 5.55 -6.64 -20.48
C ALA A 223 6.17 -5.50 -19.65
N TYR A 224 5.40 -4.90 -18.74
CA TYR A 224 5.91 -3.85 -17.85
C TYR A 224 6.78 -4.36 -16.71
N SER A 225 6.50 -5.57 -16.24
CA SER A 225 7.32 -6.23 -15.22
C SER A 225 8.70 -6.54 -15.78
N SER A 226 8.78 -7.17 -16.95
CA SER A 226 10.06 -7.57 -17.57
C SER A 226 10.92 -6.38 -18.01
N SER A 227 10.29 -5.26 -18.36
CA SER A 227 10.99 -4.00 -18.68
C SER A 227 11.40 -3.18 -17.45
N GLY A 228 10.97 -3.57 -16.24
CA GLY A 228 11.30 -2.87 -15.00
C GLY A 228 10.47 -1.60 -14.72
N ILE A 229 9.53 -1.24 -15.59
CA ILE A 229 8.72 0.00 -15.47
C ILE A 229 7.33 -0.22 -14.87
N LEU A 230 6.99 -1.43 -14.43
CA LEU A 230 5.69 -1.73 -13.80
C LEU A 230 5.36 -0.80 -12.63
N HIS A 231 6.39 -0.33 -11.91
CA HIS A 231 6.24 0.59 -10.79
C HIS A 231 5.70 1.97 -11.21
N LEU A 232 5.87 2.39 -12.48
CA LEU A 232 5.28 3.62 -13.02
C LEU A 232 3.76 3.50 -13.21
N PHE A 233 3.25 2.28 -13.40
CA PHE A 233 1.81 1.98 -13.45
C PHE A 233 1.21 1.71 -12.06
N SER A 234 1.95 2.06 -11.02
CA SER A 234 1.50 2.02 -9.65
C SER A 234 1.46 3.39 -9.05
N ILE A 235 0.36 3.70 -8.36
CA ILE A 235 0.26 4.90 -7.55
C ILE A 235 1.41 4.87 -6.53
N SER A 236 2.34 5.78 -6.76
CA SER A 236 3.61 5.90 -6.04
C SER A 236 3.67 7.25 -5.33
N GLY A 237 4.76 7.49 -4.59
CA GLY A 237 4.95 8.78 -3.92
C GLY A 237 5.02 9.96 -4.90
N MET A 238 5.51 9.71 -6.12
CA MET A 238 5.56 10.70 -7.18
C MET A 238 4.16 11.12 -7.63
N HIS A 239 3.28 10.15 -7.93
CA HIS A 239 1.89 10.39 -8.31
C HIS A 239 1.16 11.24 -7.27
N ILE A 240 1.30 10.87 -5.99
CA ILE A 240 0.70 11.57 -4.86
C ILE A 240 1.25 12.99 -4.73
N SER A 241 2.56 13.16 -4.90
CA SER A 241 3.20 14.48 -4.77
C SER A 241 2.80 15.43 -5.90
N ILE A 242 2.67 14.92 -7.14
CA ILE A 242 2.21 15.70 -8.29
C ILE A 242 0.73 16.09 -8.10
N PHE A 243 -0.13 15.12 -7.80
CA PHE A 243 -1.56 15.35 -7.60
C PHE A 243 -1.82 16.42 -6.53
N PHE A 244 -1.26 16.25 -5.33
CA PHE A 244 -1.45 17.22 -4.27
C PHE A 244 -0.67 18.52 -4.50
N GLY A 245 0.43 18.48 -5.26
CA GLY A 245 1.12 19.67 -5.73
C GLY A 245 0.22 20.56 -6.58
N TRP A 246 -0.52 19.97 -7.53
CA TRP A 246 -1.52 20.67 -8.34
C TRP A 246 -2.69 21.17 -7.49
N CYS A 247 -3.25 20.34 -6.61
CA CYS A 247 -4.32 20.79 -5.71
C CYS A 247 -3.86 21.97 -4.84
N PHE A 248 -2.67 21.89 -4.23
CA PHE A 248 -2.09 22.98 -3.45
C PHE A 248 -1.93 24.25 -4.29
N TYR A 249 -1.40 24.13 -5.52
CA TYR A 249 -1.28 25.25 -6.44
C TYR A 249 -2.63 25.91 -6.74
N LEU A 250 -3.68 25.12 -6.99
CA LEU A 250 -5.03 25.62 -7.24
C LEU A 250 -5.62 26.34 -6.02
N PHE A 251 -5.49 25.77 -4.82
CA PHE A 251 -5.93 26.44 -3.58
C PHE A 251 -5.19 27.76 -3.34
N ARG A 252 -3.89 27.83 -3.68
CA ARG A 252 -3.13 29.08 -3.60
C ARG A 252 -3.55 30.10 -4.66
N ARG A 253 -4.02 29.65 -5.83
CA ARG A 253 -4.56 30.51 -6.89
C ARG A 253 -5.95 31.04 -6.58
N SER A 254 -6.74 30.34 -5.77
CA SER A 254 -8.04 30.82 -5.29
C SER A 254 -7.94 31.87 -4.17
N LEU A 255 -6.76 32.47 -3.95
CA LEU A 255 -6.48 33.51 -2.95
C LEU A 255 -6.70 33.09 -1.48
N LEU A 256 -6.82 31.80 -1.21
CA LEU A 256 -6.91 31.28 0.16
C LEU A 256 -5.53 31.23 0.80
N THR A 257 -5.45 31.65 2.06
CA THR A 257 -4.29 31.46 2.93
C THR A 257 -4.12 29.98 3.30
N ILE A 258 -2.89 29.58 3.65
CA ILE A 258 -2.60 28.20 4.07
C ILE A 258 -3.50 27.80 5.24
N GLU A 259 -3.76 28.72 6.17
CA GLU A 259 -4.60 28.46 7.35
C GLU A 259 -6.04 28.14 6.94
N GLU A 260 -6.63 28.91 6.03
CA GLU A 260 -8.00 28.74 5.56
C GLU A 260 -8.23 27.40 4.84
N PHE A 261 -7.33 27.00 3.93
CA PHE A 261 -7.53 25.77 3.16
C PHE A 261 -6.90 24.52 3.79
N SER A 262 -6.06 24.65 4.83
CA SER A 262 -5.32 23.52 5.41
C SER A 262 -6.23 22.37 5.87
N GLY A 263 -7.33 22.68 6.57
CA GLY A 263 -8.29 21.70 7.06
C GLY A 263 -8.95 20.91 5.92
N PRO A 264 -9.63 21.57 4.97
CA PRO A 264 -10.20 20.93 3.79
C PRO A 264 -9.17 20.14 2.97
N PHE A 265 -7.94 20.65 2.85
CA PHE A 265 -6.88 19.99 2.10
C PHE A 265 -6.40 18.70 2.77
N ILE A 266 -6.21 18.70 4.10
CA ILE A 266 -5.89 17.49 4.85
C ILE A 266 -7.04 16.47 4.75
N LEU A 267 -8.30 16.92 4.81
CA LEU A 267 -9.46 16.04 4.62
C LEU A 267 -9.47 15.42 3.22
N LEU A 268 -9.20 16.22 2.18
CA LEU A 268 -9.04 15.75 0.80
C LEU A 268 -7.93 14.69 0.72
N MET A 269 -6.81 14.89 1.42
CA MET A 269 -5.72 13.91 1.43
C MET A 269 -6.15 12.55 1.98
N PHE A 270 -6.85 12.52 3.12
CA PHE A 270 -7.36 11.26 3.68
C PHE A 270 -8.45 10.63 2.81
N PHE A 271 -9.31 11.45 2.21
CA PHE A 271 -10.32 10.96 1.27
C PHE A 271 -9.69 10.33 0.02
N SER A 272 -8.62 10.92 -0.52
CA SER A 272 -7.93 10.40 -1.71
C SER A 272 -7.31 9.03 -1.48
N VAL A 273 -6.87 8.70 -0.25
CA VAL A 273 -6.35 7.37 0.08
C VAL A 273 -7.40 6.29 -0.20
N ILE A 274 -8.67 6.59 0.08
CA ILE A 274 -9.78 5.70 -0.23
C ILE A 274 -9.93 5.58 -1.75
N LEU A 275 -9.98 6.70 -2.48
CA LEU A 275 -10.12 6.72 -3.95
C LEU A 275 -9.00 5.98 -4.68
N PHE A 276 -7.77 6.10 -4.20
CA PHE A 276 -6.58 5.49 -4.79
C PHE A 276 -6.47 3.99 -4.45
N GLY A 277 -7.33 3.45 -3.58
CA GLY A 277 -7.40 2.01 -3.29
C GLY A 277 -6.59 1.55 -2.08
N GLN A 278 -6.22 2.47 -1.18
CA GLN A 278 -5.72 2.17 0.19
C GLN A 278 -4.47 1.27 0.27
N GLY A 279 -3.68 1.15 -0.81
CA GLY A 279 -2.45 0.37 -0.81
C GLY A 279 -1.34 0.97 0.06
N LEU A 280 -0.37 0.15 0.48
CA LEU A 280 0.76 0.60 1.32
C LEU A 280 1.59 1.73 0.69
N SER A 281 1.85 1.64 -0.62
CA SER A 281 2.59 2.69 -1.34
C SER A 281 1.86 4.03 -1.32
N ILE A 282 0.51 3.99 -1.27
CA ILE A 282 -0.37 5.16 -1.20
C ILE A 282 -0.33 5.76 0.20
N TRP A 283 -0.50 4.96 1.25
CA TRP A 283 -0.36 5.42 2.64
C TRP A 283 1.00 6.06 2.89
N ARG A 284 2.09 5.39 2.49
CA ARG A 284 3.45 5.95 2.60
C ARG A 284 3.58 7.27 1.86
N GLY A 285 3.16 7.35 0.60
CA GLY A 285 3.23 8.57 -0.20
C GLY A 285 2.41 9.71 0.39
N MET A 286 1.19 9.41 0.86
CA MET A 286 0.31 10.39 1.51
C MET A 286 0.92 10.90 2.81
N LEU A 287 1.42 10.03 3.68
CA LEU A 287 2.07 10.42 4.94
C LEU A 287 3.31 11.29 4.69
N MET A 288 4.15 10.94 3.70
CA MET A 288 5.31 11.76 3.33
C MET A 288 4.87 13.17 2.89
N TYR A 289 3.84 13.26 2.05
CA TYR A 289 3.30 14.56 1.62
C TYR A 289 2.69 15.34 2.78
N LEU A 290 1.93 14.67 3.66
CA LEU A 290 1.26 15.29 4.81
C LEU A 290 2.28 15.87 5.78
N ILE A 291 3.31 15.09 6.13
CA ILE A 291 4.41 15.56 6.99
C ILE A 291 5.08 16.76 6.35
N GLN A 292 5.38 16.69 5.04
CA GLN A 292 6.02 17.78 4.32
C GLN A 292 5.16 19.06 4.30
N PHE A 293 3.84 18.92 4.12
CA PHE A 293 2.87 20.01 4.13
C PHE A 293 2.78 20.66 5.52
N VAL A 294 2.52 19.87 6.57
CA VAL A 294 2.38 20.36 7.95
C VAL A 294 3.67 21.03 8.42
N PHE A 295 4.82 20.46 8.10
CA PHE A 295 6.11 21.02 8.54
C PHE A 295 6.44 22.31 7.81
N ARG A 296 6.07 22.45 6.53
CA ARG A 296 6.18 23.73 5.81
C ARG A 296 5.25 24.77 6.40
N ALA A 297 3.99 24.42 6.65
CA ALA A 297 3.01 25.33 7.23
C ALA A 297 3.43 25.84 8.62
N LYS A 298 4.00 24.95 9.46
CA LYS A 298 4.46 25.29 10.82
C LYS A 298 5.94 25.71 10.90
N GLN A 299 6.63 25.87 9.77
CA GLN A 299 8.05 26.21 9.70
C GLN A 299 8.97 25.31 10.56
N VAL A 300 8.65 24.01 10.63
CA VAL A 300 9.42 23.01 11.38
C VAL A 300 10.52 22.44 10.49
N HIS A 301 11.79 22.63 10.90
CA HIS A 301 12.96 22.24 10.12
C HIS A 301 13.60 20.93 10.61
N TRP A 302 12.98 19.79 10.31
CA TRP A 302 13.60 18.47 10.54
C TRP A 302 14.44 18.04 9.34
N SER A 303 15.38 17.11 9.56
CA SER A 303 16.10 16.50 8.44
C SER A 303 15.17 15.63 7.58
N ALA A 304 15.57 15.34 6.34
CA ALA A 304 14.79 14.46 5.46
C ALA A 304 14.65 13.04 6.05
N LEU A 305 15.70 12.59 6.73
CA LEU A 305 15.77 11.27 7.37
C LEU A 305 14.93 11.20 8.65
N ASP A 306 14.85 12.28 9.44
CA ASP A 306 13.94 12.36 10.59
C ASP A 306 12.46 12.45 10.15
N ARG A 307 12.16 13.11 9.02
CA ARG A 307 10.80 13.07 8.43
C ARG A 307 10.45 11.67 7.92
N PHE A 308 11.40 10.97 7.31
CA PHE A 308 11.23 9.58 6.89
C PHE A 308 10.99 8.66 8.09
N ALA A 309 11.72 8.87 9.18
CA ALA A 309 11.50 8.19 10.45
C ALA A 309 10.06 8.42 10.95
N LEU A 310 9.61 9.67 11.05
CA LEU A 310 8.22 9.96 11.46
C LEU A 310 7.19 9.30 10.54
N MET A 311 7.42 9.30 9.22
CA MET A 311 6.56 8.61 8.27
C MET A 311 6.48 7.10 8.57
N LEU A 312 7.63 6.44 8.76
CA LEU A 312 7.68 5.01 9.05
C LEU A 312 6.98 4.68 10.37
N PHE A 313 7.15 5.54 11.38
CA PHE A 313 6.42 5.43 12.64
C PHE A 313 4.91 5.44 12.42
N LEU A 314 4.39 6.49 11.77
CA LEU A 314 2.94 6.62 11.50
C LEU A 314 2.42 5.48 10.61
N LEU A 315 3.18 5.04 9.62
CA LEU A 315 2.79 3.94 8.73
C LEU A 315 2.64 2.63 9.51
N LEU A 316 3.55 2.32 10.42
CA LEU A 316 3.47 1.12 11.27
C LEU A 316 2.37 1.19 12.33
N LEU A 317 1.93 2.40 12.72
CA LEU A 317 0.71 2.57 13.52
C LEU A 317 -0.54 2.20 12.73
N ILE A 318 -0.60 2.63 11.47
CA ILE A 318 -1.75 2.40 10.59
C ILE A 318 -1.78 0.95 10.11
N GLU A 319 -0.64 0.41 9.69
CA GLU A 319 -0.48 -0.91 9.12
C GLU A 319 0.77 -1.61 9.70
N PRO A 320 0.62 -2.33 10.83
CA PRO A 320 1.75 -2.96 11.51
C PRO A 320 2.34 -4.15 10.75
N LYS A 321 1.68 -4.64 9.70
CA LYS A 321 2.19 -5.71 8.82
C LYS A 321 2.96 -5.18 7.60
N SER A 322 3.17 -3.87 7.51
CA SER A 322 3.78 -3.23 6.34
C SER A 322 5.20 -3.73 6.00
N LEU A 323 6.01 -4.15 6.97
CA LEU A 323 7.36 -4.70 6.69
C LEU A 323 7.40 -6.23 6.51
N ILE A 324 6.25 -6.93 6.59
CA ILE A 324 6.16 -8.33 6.14
C ILE A 324 5.48 -8.46 4.78
N GLN A 325 4.72 -7.44 4.35
CA GLN A 325 4.11 -7.40 3.03
C GLN A 325 5.16 -7.02 1.97
N THR A 326 5.28 -7.82 0.90
CA THR A 326 6.23 -7.58 -0.20
C THR A 326 6.12 -6.17 -0.79
N SER A 327 4.90 -5.67 -1.01
CA SER A 327 4.66 -4.32 -1.55
C SER A 327 5.11 -3.22 -0.59
N GLY A 328 4.99 -3.42 0.72
CA GLY A 328 5.40 -2.49 1.76
C GLY A 328 6.90 -2.41 1.87
N VAL A 329 7.58 -3.56 1.97
CA VAL A 329 9.04 -3.66 2.00
C VAL A 329 9.64 -2.97 0.77
N LEU A 330 9.16 -3.32 -0.43
CA LEU A 330 9.64 -2.69 -1.68
C LEU A 330 9.39 -1.18 -1.68
N SER A 331 8.21 -0.72 -1.26
CA SER A 331 7.90 0.70 -1.25
C SER A 331 8.72 1.51 -0.25
N ILE A 332 9.03 0.94 0.92
CA ILE A 332 9.78 1.63 2.00
C ILE A 332 11.27 1.62 1.69
N LEU A 333 11.83 0.47 1.29
CA LEU A 333 13.24 0.36 0.94
C LEU A 333 13.59 1.20 -0.29
N LEU A 334 12.76 1.18 -1.34
CA LEU A 334 13.01 2.02 -2.52
C LEU A 334 12.93 3.51 -2.17
N ALA A 335 11.99 3.92 -1.32
CA ALA A 335 11.91 5.30 -0.85
C ALA A 335 13.14 5.71 -0.02
N LEU A 336 13.71 4.79 0.78
CA LEU A 336 14.95 5.01 1.50
C LEU A 336 16.16 5.12 0.57
N ILE A 337 16.27 4.25 -0.45
CA ILE A 337 17.33 4.33 -1.47
C ILE A 337 17.29 5.69 -2.17
N ILE A 338 16.11 6.10 -2.66
CA ILE A 338 15.90 7.41 -3.29
C ILE A 338 16.33 8.54 -2.35
N LEU A 339 15.92 8.49 -1.08
CA LEU A 339 16.27 9.50 -0.08
C LEU A 339 17.78 9.63 0.12
N LEU A 340 18.52 8.52 0.13
CA LEU A 340 19.96 8.49 0.37
C LEU A 340 20.78 8.84 -0.88
N SER A 341 20.33 8.43 -2.07
CA SER A 341 21.00 8.72 -3.35
C SER A 341 20.79 10.16 -3.83
N GLN A 342 19.68 10.81 -3.46
CA GLN A 342 19.33 12.15 -3.96
C GLN A 342 20.39 13.22 -3.63
N GLU A 343 21.13 13.08 -2.52
CA GLU A 343 22.18 14.03 -2.15
C GLU A 343 23.46 13.90 -2.99
N GLN A 344 23.65 12.77 -3.69
CA GLN A 344 24.92 12.45 -4.36
C GLN A 344 24.93 12.81 -5.84
N GLN A 345 23.80 12.69 -6.55
CA GLN A 345 23.77 12.72 -8.02
C GLN A 345 22.92 13.87 -8.60
N LYS A 346 23.55 14.77 -9.37
CA LYS A 346 22.86 15.91 -10.03
C LYS A 346 22.25 15.57 -11.40
N ASN A 347 22.77 14.56 -12.09
CA ASN A 347 22.27 14.14 -13.40
C ASN A 347 21.12 13.13 -13.23
N SER A 348 19.92 13.49 -13.70
CA SER A 348 18.70 12.68 -13.58
C SER A 348 18.81 11.30 -14.24
N PHE A 349 19.55 11.18 -15.34
CA PHE A 349 19.74 9.91 -16.03
C PHE A 349 20.61 8.95 -15.20
N LEU A 350 21.77 9.43 -14.75
CA LEU A 350 22.67 8.65 -13.89
C LEU A 350 22.02 8.28 -12.56
N TYR A 351 21.21 9.20 -12.00
CA TYR A 351 20.44 8.93 -10.79
C TYR A 351 19.46 7.77 -10.96
N SER A 352 18.74 7.71 -12.09
CA SER A 352 17.83 6.60 -12.39
C SER A 352 18.54 5.25 -12.50
N LEU A 353 19.74 5.24 -13.09
CA LEU A 353 20.59 4.04 -13.17
C LEU A 353 21.07 3.59 -11.79
N GLU A 354 21.55 4.53 -10.97
CA GLU A 354 22.03 4.26 -9.61
C GLU A 354 20.91 3.66 -8.74
N VAL A 355 19.73 4.29 -8.70
CA VAL A 355 18.58 3.78 -7.93
C VAL A 355 18.19 2.38 -8.40
N SER A 356 18.19 2.13 -9.70
CA SER A 356 17.86 0.80 -10.25
C SER A 356 18.89 -0.25 -9.89
N PHE A 357 20.18 0.11 -9.92
CA PHE A 357 21.26 -0.76 -9.50
C PHE A 357 21.15 -1.11 -8.01
N LEU A 358 20.94 -0.10 -7.15
CA LEU A 358 20.79 -0.28 -5.70
C LEU A 358 19.52 -1.07 -5.34
N ALA A 359 18.46 -0.97 -6.14
CA ALA A 359 17.23 -1.75 -5.94
C ALA A 359 17.36 -3.20 -6.42
N SER A 360 18.29 -3.50 -7.33
CA SER A 360 18.40 -4.82 -7.98
C SER A 360 18.56 -6.01 -7.03
N PRO A 361 19.32 -5.96 -5.92
CA PRO A 361 19.44 -7.11 -5.01
C PRO A 361 18.10 -7.43 -4.32
N ILE A 362 17.31 -6.40 -4.00
CA ILE A 362 16.00 -6.55 -3.38
C ILE A 362 15.03 -7.18 -4.39
N LEU A 363 15.03 -6.70 -5.64
CA LEU A 363 14.19 -7.25 -6.70
C LEU A 363 14.57 -8.70 -7.02
N MET A 364 15.87 -9.00 -7.10
CA MET A 364 16.38 -10.36 -7.31
C MET A 364 15.91 -11.30 -6.21
N PHE A 365 15.92 -10.87 -4.94
CA PHE A 365 15.46 -11.67 -3.82
C PHE A 365 13.96 -12.01 -3.88
N TYR A 366 13.11 -11.05 -4.27
CA TYR A 366 11.65 -11.24 -4.28
C TYR A 366 11.10 -11.84 -5.57
N PHE A 367 11.65 -11.48 -6.71
CA PHE A 367 11.11 -11.82 -8.02
C PHE A 367 11.99 -12.76 -8.82
N PHE A 368 13.22 -13.05 -8.37
CA PHE A 368 14.19 -13.86 -9.11
C PHE A 368 14.50 -13.31 -10.52
N GLU A 369 14.28 -12.01 -10.72
CA GLU A 369 14.45 -11.30 -11.98
C GLU A 369 15.17 -9.98 -11.71
N ILE A 370 16.08 -9.60 -12.62
CA ILE A 370 16.73 -8.28 -12.62
C ILE A 370 16.37 -7.57 -13.92
N PRO A 371 15.60 -6.46 -13.87
CA PRO A 371 15.29 -5.68 -15.05
C PRO A 371 16.50 -4.81 -15.43
N LEU A 372 17.43 -5.36 -16.22
CA LEU A 372 18.68 -4.70 -16.62
C LEU A 372 18.45 -3.32 -17.29
N LEU A 373 17.39 -3.20 -18.10
CA LEU A 373 17.03 -1.96 -18.78
C LEU A 373 16.13 -1.04 -17.93
N GLY A 374 15.75 -1.45 -16.72
CA GLY A 374 14.79 -0.74 -15.89
C GLY A 374 15.19 0.70 -15.62
N GLY A 375 16.46 0.95 -15.29
CA GLY A 375 16.95 2.31 -15.01
C GLY A 375 16.98 3.21 -16.24
N VAL A 376 17.37 2.67 -17.40
CA VAL A 376 17.37 3.39 -18.68
C VAL A 376 15.93 3.76 -19.06
N LEU A 377 15.03 2.79 -19.04
CA LEU A 377 13.63 3.01 -19.42
C LEU A 377 12.93 3.95 -18.44
N THR A 378 13.21 3.85 -17.14
CA THR A 378 12.68 4.78 -16.14
C THR A 378 13.16 6.20 -16.40
N ALA A 379 14.44 6.39 -16.74
CA ALA A 379 14.97 7.73 -17.04
C ALA A 379 14.29 8.38 -18.25
N LEU A 380 14.00 7.58 -19.28
CA LEU A 380 13.34 8.05 -20.51
C LEU A 380 11.83 8.29 -20.32
N ILE A 381 11.16 7.42 -19.57
CA ILE A 381 9.69 7.37 -19.51
C ILE A 381 9.13 8.15 -18.32
N ALA A 382 9.85 8.25 -17.18
CA ALA A 382 9.35 8.95 -16.00
C ALA A 382 8.98 10.43 -16.23
N PRO A 383 9.70 11.22 -17.05
CA PRO A 383 9.29 12.58 -17.38
C PRO A 383 7.94 12.62 -18.11
N PHE A 384 7.70 11.70 -19.05
CA PHE A 384 6.42 11.58 -19.74
C PHE A 384 5.28 11.30 -18.75
N PHE A 385 5.49 10.38 -17.79
CA PHE A 385 4.51 10.11 -16.73
C PHE A 385 4.25 11.33 -15.85
N SER A 386 5.28 12.12 -15.55
CA SER A 386 5.18 13.22 -14.58
C SER A 386 4.61 14.51 -15.16
N PHE A 387 4.75 14.75 -16.46
CA PHE A 387 4.35 16.01 -17.10
C PHE A 387 3.13 15.90 -18.02
N LEU A 388 2.92 14.73 -18.65
CA LEU A 388 1.88 14.55 -19.67
C LEU A 388 0.72 13.68 -19.19
N LEU A 389 0.99 12.72 -18.29
CA LEU A 389 0.01 11.73 -17.84
C LEU A 389 -0.61 12.06 -16.48
N LEU A 390 0.14 12.70 -15.58
CA LEU A 390 -0.24 13.06 -14.21
C LEU A 390 -0.12 14.57 -14.01
#